data_AF-A0A375I6C3-F1
#
_entry.id   AF-A0A375I6C3-F1
#
_cell.length_a   1.000
_cell.length_b   1.000
_cell.length_c   1.000
_cell.angle_alpha   90.00
_cell.angle_beta   90.00
_cell.angle_gamma   90.00
#
_symmetry.space_group_name_H-M   'P 1'
#
loop_
_entity.id
_entity.type
_entity.pdbx_description
1 polymer ?
#
loop_
_entity_poly.entity_id
_entity_poly.type
_entity_poly.pdbx_seq_one_letter_code
_entity_poly.pdbx_strand_id
1 'polypeptide(L)'
;MNLDARIQVRTSRELKEQATETLESMGMSVPTAINIFLRQVVHEQRLPFQPSLFPYVDAIREAEAEPVVDVNGIDEMMDLIDHA
;
A
#
# COMPACT_ATOMS: atom_id res chain seq x y z
N MET A 1 24.84 -8.43 -1.28
CA MET A 1 23.77 -9.44 -1.49
C MET A 1 24.14 -10.22 -2.74
N ASN A 2 24.10 -11.54 -2.69
CA ASN A 2 24.20 -12.35 -3.91
C ASN A 2 22.86 -12.34 -4.65
N LEU A 3 22.90 -12.31 -5.98
CA LEU A 3 21.74 -12.36 -6.87
C LEU A 3 21.64 -13.78 -7.44
N ASP A 4 21.35 -14.74 -6.56
CA ASP A 4 21.29 -16.18 -6.86
C ASP A 4 19.88 -16.68 -7.21
N ALA A 5 18.84 -15.91 -6.86
CA ALA A 5 17.46 -16.20 -7.20
C ALA A 5 17.00 -15.46 -8.47
N ARG A 6 16.21 -16.15 -9.32
CA ARG A 6 15.61 -15.56 -10.54
C ARG A 6 14.10 -15.44 -10.39
N ILE A 7 13.58 -14.24 -10.67
CA ILE A 7 12.14 -13.96 -10.76
C ILE A 7 11.74 -13.84 -12.23
N GLN A 8 10.67 -14.54 -12.62
CA GLN A 8 10.06 -14.44 -13.96
C GLN A 8 8.60 -14.03 -13.81
N VAL A 9 8.22 -12.92 -14.47
CA VAL A 9 6.85 -12.38 -14.44
C VAL A 9 6.33 -12.28 -15.86
N ARG A 10 5.09 -12.74 -16.09
CA ARG A 10 4.38 -12.52 -17.35
C ARG A 10 3.62 -11.19 -17.28
N THR A 11 3.72 -10.39 -18.34
CA THR A 11 3.07 -9.09 -18.45
C THR A 11 2.83 -8.76 -19.93
N SER A 12 2.06 -7.71 -20.22
CA SER A 12 1.90 -7.21 -21.59
C SER A 12 3.17 -6.49 -22.07
N ARG A 13 3.38 -6.51 -23.39
CA ARG A 13 4.49 -5.77 -24.01
C ARG A 13 4.39 -4.27 -23.70
N GLU A 14 3.21 -3.71 -23.87
CA GLU A 14 2.93 -2.30 -23.63
C GLU A 14 3.27 -1.88 -22.19
N LEU A 15 2.78 -2.63 -21.20
CA LEU A 15 3.06 -2.31 -19.79
C LEU A 15 4.55 -2.41 -19.48
N LYS A 16 5.25 -3.39 -20.06
CA LYS A 16 6.70 -3.53 -19.91
C LYS A 16 7.44 -2.32 -20.48
N GLU A 17 7.06 -1.86 -21.67
CA GLU A 17 7.69 -0.72 -22.34
C GLU A 17 7.46 0.57 -21.54
N GLN A 18 6.20 0.86 -21.17
CA GLN A 18 5.85 2.03 -20.34
C GLN A 18 6.56 2.03 -18.98
N ALA A 19 6.59 0.89 -18.29
CA ALA A 19 7.29 0.77 -17.01
C ALA A 19 8.80 0.97 -17.16
N THR A 20 9.38 0.48 -18.25
CA THR A 20 10.82 0.63 -18.51
C THR A 20 11.17 2.11 -18.71
N GLU A 21 10.46 2.80 -19.60
CA GLU A 21 10.68 4.24 -19.86
C GLU A 21 10.49 5.08 -18.58
N THR A 22 9.43 4.79 -17.82
CA THR A 22 9.14 5.50 -16.57
C THR A 22 10.27 5.31 -15.55
N LEU A 23 10.74 4.08 -15.33
CA LEU A 23 11.78 3.81 -14.34
C LEU A 23 13.14 4.34 -14.80
N GLU A 24 13.45 4.28 -16.10
CA GLU A 24 14.68 4.86 -16.66
C GLU A 24 14.71 6.38 -16.49
N SER A 25 13.57 7.06 -16.63
CA SER A 25 13.46 8.51 -16.35
C SER A 25 13.78 8.85 -14.88
N MET A 26 13.60 7.89 -13.98
CA MET A 26 13.96 7.96 -12.55
C MET A 26 15.38 7.47 -12.27
N GLY A 27 16.17 7.11 -13.29
CA GLY A 27 17.52 6.58 -13.13
C GLY A 27 17.59 5.14 -12.62
N MET A 28 16.54 4.34 -12.86
CA MET A 28 16.37 3.01 -12.30
C MET A 28 16.00 1.95 -13.35
N SER A 29 16.55 0.74 -13.22
CA SER A 29 16.18 -0.40 -14.05
C SER A 29 14.96 -1.16 -13.48
N VAL A 30 14.22 -1.88 -14.32
CA VAL A 30 13.12 -2.76 -13.88
C VAL A 30 13.57 -3.76 -12.80
N PRO A 31 14.69 -4.52 -12.94
CA PRO A 31 15.16 -5.40 -11.88
C PRO A 31 15.48 -4.68 -10.57
N THR A 32 16.00 -3.46 -10.62
CA THR A 32 16.24 -2.64 -9.43
C THR A 32 14.93 -2.31 -8.72
N ALA A 33 13.92 -1.86 -9.48
CA ALA A 33 12.60 -1.52 -8.95
C ALA A 33 11.92 -2.73 -8.28
N ILE A 34 11.97 -3.91 -8.92
CA ILE A 34 11.43 -5.14 -8.34
C ILE A 34 12.13 -5.51 -7.03
N ASN A 35 13.46 -5.35 -6.96
CA ASN A 35 14.18 -5.61 -5.71
C ASN A 35 13.85 -4.60 -4.60
N ILE A 36 13.58 -3.33 -4.93
CA ILE A 36 13.11 -2.33 -3.97
C ILE A 36 11.72 -2.71 -3.46
N PHE A 37 10.80 -3.04 -4.36
CA PHE A 37 9.46 -3.52 -4.03
C PHE A 37 9.50 -4.68 -3.02
N LEU A 38 10.29 -5.72 -3.31
CA LEU A 38 10.40 -6.89 -2.42
C LEU A 38 10.99 -6.55 -1.06
N ARG A 39 12.01 -5.68 -1.01
CA ARG A 39 12.58 -5.23 0.27
C ARG A 39 11.56 -4.47 1.10
N GLN A 40 10.75 -3.62 0.47
CA GLN A 40 9.73 -2.85 1.17
C GLN A 40 8.63 -3.76 1.73
N VAL A 41 8.21 -4.78 0.98
CA VAL A 41 7.27 -5.80 1.46
C VAL A 41 7.81 -6.50 2.71
N VAL A 42 9.06 -6.93 2.68
CA VAL A 42 9.69 -7.62 3.81
C VAL A 42 9.87 -6.69 5.01
N HIS A 43 10.28 -5.44 4.76
CA HIS A 43 10.56 -4.48 5.83
C HIS A 43 9.29 -4.07 6.57
N GLU A 44 8.23 -3.75 5.83
CA GLU A 44 7.01 -3.19 6.41
C GLU A 44 5.92 -4.24 6.67
N GLN A 45 6.14 -5.50 6.26
CA GLN A 45 5.15 -6.58 6.38
C GLN A 45 3.79 -6.24 5.76
N ARG A 46 3.80 -5.42 4.70
CA ARG A 46 2.61 -4.97 3.95
C ARG A 46 2.98 -4.66 2.50
N LEU A 47 1.97 -4.41 1.67
CA LEU A 47 2.21 -3.94 0.31
C LEU A 47 2.83 -2.52 0.35
N PRO A 48 3.83 -2.23 -0.52
CA PRO A 48 4.53 -0.94 -0.57
C PRO A 48 3.74 0.14 -1.31
N PHE A 49 2.45 -0.11 -1.49
CA PHE A 49 1.44 0.82 -1.95
C PHE A 49 0.16 0.42 -1.21
N GLN A 50 -0.75 1.36 -1.03
CA GLN A 50 -2.04 1.08 -0.42
C GLN A 50 -3.01 0.61 -1.52
N PRO A 51 -3.34 -0.69 -1.60
CA PRO A 51 -4.30 -1.14 -2.60
C PRO A 51 -5.65 -0.49 -2.31
N SER A 52 -6.13 0.34 -3.23
CA SER A 52 -7.46 0.95 -3.13
C SER A 52 -8.45 0.18 -3.99
N LEU A 53 -9.22 -0.69 -3.36
CA LEU A 53 -10.47 -1.26 -3.90
C LEU A 53 -11.60 -1.14 -2.87
N PHE A 54 -11.44 -0.28 -1.87
CA PHE A 54 -12.37 -0.22 -0.76
C PHE A 54 -13.61 0.59 -1.14
N PRO A 55 -14.82 0.02 -1.05
CA PRO A 55 -16.06 0.79 -1.17
C PRO A 55 -16.23 1.80 -0.02
N TYR A 56 -15.33 1.78 0.96
CA TYR A 56 -15.37 2.59 2.17
C TYR A 56 -14.45 3.81 2.14
N VAL A 57 -13.82 4.13 1.01
CA VAL A 57 -12.98 5.35 0.93
C VAL A 57 -13.79 6.59 1.30
N ASP A 58 -15.03 6.67 0.84
CA ASP A 58 -15.94 7.76 1.20
C ASP A 58 -16.33 7.70 2.69
N ALA A 59 -16.62 6.50 3.22
CA ALA A 59 -16.95 6.30 4.63
C ALA A 59 -15.79 6.65 5.58
N ILE A 60 -14.54 6.33 5.20
CA ILE A 60 -13.34 6.72 5.96
C ILE A 60 -13.18 8.23 5.93
N ARG A 61 -13.32 8.85 4.76
CA ARG A 61 -13.22 10.31 4.63
C ARG A 61 -14.32 11.05 5.40
N GLU A 62 -15.53 10.50 5.42
CA GLU A 62 -16.65 11.02 6.20
C GLU A 62 -16.36 10.91 7.70
N ALA A 63 -15.92 9.74 8.17
CA ALA A 63 -15.51 9.56 9.57
C ALA A 63 -14.34 10.46 9.99
N GLU A 64 -13.35 10.70 9.12
CA GLU A 64 -12.24 11.64 9.38
C GLU A 64 -12.70 13.10 9.45
N ALA A 65 -13.83 13.45 8.85
CA ALA A 65 -14.41 14.80 8.92
C ALA A 65 -15.27 15.01 10.17
N GLU A 66 -15.62 13.93 10.88
CA GLU A 66 -16.33 14.01 12.15
C GLU A 66 -15.38 14.43 13.29
N PRO A 67 -15.86 15.25 14.25
CA PRO A 67 -15.06 15.64 15.39
C PRO A 67 -14.74 14.43 16.27
N VAL A 68 -13.51 14.40 16.79
CA VAL A 68 -13.06 13.36 17.72
C VAL A 68 -13.94 13.38 18.98
N VAL A 69 -14.42 12.21 19.38
CA VAL A 69 -15.13 12.00 20.65
C VAL A 69 -14.10 11.54 21.69
N ASP A 70 -13.84 12.37 22.70
CA ASP A 70 -13.01 11.99 23.85
C ASP A 70 -13.77 11.01 24.76
N VAL A 71 -13.12 9.91 25.12
CA VAL A 71 -13.67 8.86 25.99
C VAL A 71 -12.68 8.54 27.10
N ASN A 72 -13.17 8.36 28.33
CA ASN A 72 -12.35 8.11 29.52
C ASN A 72 -12.20 6.61 29.82
N GLY A 73 -11.84 5.83 28.81
CA GLY A 73 -11.54 4.42 28.94
C GLY A 73 -12.32 3.54 27.98
N ILE A 74 -11.98 2.25 28.02
CA ILE A 74 -12.54 1.25 27.10
C ILE A 74 -14.03 1.03 27.36
N ASP A 75 -14.48 1.08 28.62
CA ASP A 75 -15.88 0.84 28.97
C ASP A 75 -16.81 1.91 28.36
N GLU A 76 -16.46 3.20 28.50
CA GLU A 76 -17.19 4.31 27.89
C GLU A 76 -17.15 4.25 26.35
N MET A 77 -16.03 3.83 25.78
CA MET A 77 -15.89 3.63 24.33
C MET A 77 -16.83 2.53 23.82
N MET A 78 -16.88 1.39 24.51
CA MET A 78 -17.71 0.25 24.11
C MET A 78 -19.20 0.59 24.24
N ASP A 79 -19.60 1.29 25.31
CA ASP A 79 -20.97 1.76 25.49
C ASP A 79 -21.40 2.69 24.33
N LEU A 80 -20.52 3.59 23.87
CA LEU A 80 -20.83 4.48 22.74
C LEU A 80 -20.99 3.71 21.42
N ILE A 81 -20.14 2.74 21.14
CA ILE A 81 -20.19 1.94 19.90
C ILE A 81 -21.44 1.07 19.86
N ASP A 82 -21.82 0.46 21.00
CA ASP A 82 -22.98 -0.43 21.08
C ASP A 82 -24.33 0.32 20.97
N HIS A 83 -24.32 1.65 21.12
CA HIS A 83 -25.51 2.50 21.07
C HIS A 83 -25.49 3.54 19.93
N ALA A 84 -24.53 3.43 18.99
CA ALA A 84 -24.39 4.30 17.81
C ALA A 84 -25.36 3.97 16.67
#